data_AF-A0A3A6Q5T0-F1
#
_entry.id   AF-A0A3A6Q5T0-F1
#
_cell.length_a   1.000
_cell.length_b   1.000
_cell.length_c   1.000
_cell.angle_alpha   90.00
_cell.angle_beta   90.00
_cell.angle_gamma   90.00
#
_symmetry.space_group_name_H-M   'P 1'
#
loop_
_entity.id
_entity.type
_entity.pdbx_description
1 polymer ?
#
loop_
_entity_poly.entity_id
_entity_poly.type
_entity_poly.pdbx_seq_one_letter_code
_entity_poly.pdbx_strand_id
1 'polypeptide(L)' 'MGTDRDRVWAGVLRVSNEQAGFSIEEISRVCEELFGEDAPSRDTIDDTVATMIEWNVLESFGFNGGVTYYIRNDEDINP' A
#
# COMPACT_ATOMS: atom_id res chain seq x y z
N MET A 1 -20.27 -0.77 -2.43
CA MET A 1 -19.46 -1.62 -1.52
C MET A 1 -18.09 -1.69 -2.17
N GLY A 2 -17.12 -0.97 -1.62
CA GLY A 2 -15.74 -1.04 -2.13
C GLY A 2 -15.19 -2.44 -1.87
N THR A 3 -14.45 -2.98 -2.83
CA THR A 3 -13.75 -4.26 -2.69
C THR A 3 -12.62 -4.13 -1.68
N ASP A 4 -12.14 -5.23 -1.10
CA ASP A 4 -10.97 -5.19 -0.20
C ASP A 4 -9.74 -4.57 -0.87
N ARG A 5 -9.62 -4.70 -2.19
CA ARG A 5 -8.58 -4.03 -2.98
C ARG A 5 -8.70 -2.50 -2.96
N ASP A 6 -9.93 -1.97 -3.02
CA ASP A 6 -10.17 -0.53 -2.92
C ASP A 6 -9.78 0.01 -1.52
N ARG A 7 -9.98 -0.81 -0.49
CA ARG A 7 -9.55 -0.49 0.88
C ARG A 7 -8.03 -0.46 1.01
N VAL A 8 -7.32 -1.45 0.45
CA VAL A 8 -5.85 -1.44 0.40
C VAL A 8 -5.34 -0.22 -0.37
N TRP A 9 -5.97 0.12 -1.49
CA TRP A 9 -5.63 1.32 -2.26
C TRP A 9 -5.75 2.60 -1.41
N ALA A 10 -6.85 2.75 -0.67
CA ALA A 10 -7.02 3.88 0.24
C ALA A 10 -5.94 3.91 1.34
N GLY A 11 -5.56 2.75 1.88
CA GLY A 11 -4.47 2.63 2.85
C GLY A 11 -3.12 3.06 2.27
N VAL A 12 -2.79 2.59 1.07
CA VAL A 12 -1.57 2.96 0.32
C VAL A 12 -1.52 4.46 0.05
N LEU A 13 -2.61 5.05 -0.45
CA LEU A 13 -2.68 6.50 -0.70
C LEU A 13 -2.45 7.29 0.58
N ARG A 14 -3.06 6.88 1.69
CA ARG A 14 -2.91 7.58 2.96
C ARG A 14 -1.46 7.51 3.47
N VAL A 15 -0.86 6.32 3.53
CA VAL A 15 0.52 6.18 4.00
C VAL A 15 1.51 6.89 3.07
N SER A 16 1.29 6.89 1.75
CA SER A 16 2.13 7.63 0.79
C SER A 16 2.08 9.15 0.98
N ASN A 17 0.98 9.69 1.50
CA ASN A 17 0.85 11.12 1.81
C ASN A 17 1.49 11.49 3.16
N GLU A 18 1.67 10.51 4.05
CA GLU A 18 2.27 10.72 5.37
C GLU A 18 3.80 10.59 5.33
N GLN A 19 4.34 9.75 4.44
CA GLN A 19 5.78 9.47 4.34
C GLN A 19 6.20 9.06 2.93
N ALA A 20 7.46 9.33 2.58
CA ALA A 20 8.01 9.05 1.25
C ALA A 20 8.13 7.54 0.95
N GLY A 21 8.28 6.70 1.97
CA GLY A 21 8.42 5.25 1.80
C GLY A 21 7.79 4.47 2.95
N PHE A 22 7.15 3.36 2.65
CA PHE A 22 6.30 2.61 3.57
C PHE A 22 6.38 1.10 3.34
N SER A 23 6.07 0.35 4.39
CA SER A 23 6.05 -1.12 4.40
C SER A 23 4.63 -1.66 4.39
N ILE A 24 4.49 -2.97 4.16
CA ILE A 24 3.19 -3.65 4.23
C ILE A 24 2.59 -3.59 5.65
N GLU A 25 3.43 -3.62 6.69
CA GLU A 25 2.98 -3.43 8.08
C GLU A 25 2.30 -2.07 8.27
N GLU A 26 2.85 -1.01 7.66
CA GLU A 26 2.27 0.33 7.76
C GLU A 26 0.97 0.44 6.96
N ILE A 27 0.89 -0.19 5.78
CA ILE A 27 -0.37 -0.28 5.02
C ILE A 27 -1.43 -1.01 5.85
N SER A 28 -1.06 -2.12 6.50
CA SER A 28 -1.96 -2.89 7.36
C SER A 28 -2.47 -2.06 8.54
N ARG A 29 -1.57 -1.38 9.25
CA ARG A 29 -1.95 -0.49 10.36
C ARG A 29 -2.92 0.60 9.90
N VAL A 30 -2.64 1.25 8.77
CA VAL A 30 -3.51 2.29 8.23
C VAL A 30 -4.86 1.72 7.79
N CYS A 31 -4.91 0.51 7.23
CA CYS A 31 -6.15 -0.16 6.90
C CYS A 31 -7.00 -0.47 8.15
N GLU A 32 -6.37 -0.94 9.23
CA GLU A 32 -7.03 -1.14 10.52
C GLU A 32 -7.56 0.19 11.11
N GLU A 33 -6.78 1.27 11.02
CA GLU A 33 -7.21 2.60 11.45
C GLU A 33 -8.40 3.15 10.63
N LEU A 34 -8.45 2.86 9.33
CA LEU A 34 -9.49 3.35 8.42
C LEU A 34 -10.78 2.52 8.48
N PHE A 35 -10.66 1.20 8.62
CA PHE A 35 -11.76 0.26 8.40
C PHE A 35 -12.09 -0.60 9.61
N GLY A 36 -11.25 -0.62 10.65
CA GLY A 36 -11.49 -1.39 11.87
C GLY A 36 -11.67 -2.88 11.58
N GLU A 37 -12.81 -3.43 11.97
CA GLU A 37 -13.16 -4.85 11.74
C GLU A 37 -13.33 -5.20 10.25
N ASP A 38 -13.55 -4.21 9.39
CA ASP A 38 -13.65 -4.37 7.92
C ASP A 38 -12.29 -4.23 7.21
N ALA A 39 -11.18 -4.19 7.96
CA ALA A 39 -9.86 -4.10 7.37
C ALA A 39 -9.52 -5.34 6.52
N PRO A 40 -8.89 -5.18 5.35
CA PRO A 40 -8.43 -6.29 4.54
C PRO A 40 -7.47 -7.21 5.31
N SER A 41 -7.53 -8.51 5.03
CA SER A 41 -6.57 -9.47 5.56
C SER A 41 -5.16 -9.20 5.03
N ARG A 42 -4.16 -9.68 5.77
CA ARG A 42 -2.76 -9.57 5.36
C ARG A 42 -2.51 -10.16 3.96
N ASP A 43 -3.02 -11.35 3.68
CA ASP A 43 -2.89 -11.99 2.37
C ASP A 43 -3.47 -11.11 1.24
N THR A 44 -4.58 -10.42 1.52
CA THR A 44 -5.20 -9.50 0.54
C THR A 44 -4.34 -8.26 0.32
N ILE A 45 -3.73 -7.72 1.39
CA ILE A 45 -2.81 -6.61 1.28
C ILE A 45 -1.58 -7.02 0.46
N ASP A 46 -0.99 -8.17 0.76
CA ASP A 46 0.18 -8.69 0.03
C ASP A 46 -0.12 -8.90 -1.46
N ASP A 47 -1.24 -9.55 -1.81
CA ASP A 47 -1.69 -9.75 -3.21
C ASP A 47 -1.92 -8.42 -3.94
N THR A 48 -2.55 -7.46 -3.25
CA THR A 48 -2.86 -6.16 -3.84
C THR A 48 -1.59 -5.32 -4.04
N VAL A 49 -0.67 -5.33 -3.08
CA VAL A 49 0.63 -4.65 -3.20
C VAL A 49 1.46 -5.27 -4.34
N ALA A 50 1.48 -6.60 -4.45
CA ALA A 50 2.13 -7.28 -5.58
C ALA A 50 1.55 -6.82 -6.93
N THR A 51 0.21 -6.76 -7.02
CA THR A 51 -0.48 -6.24 -8.22
C THR A 51 -0.12 -4.78 -8.51
N MET A 52 -0.05 -3.92 -7.48
CA MET A 52 0.34 -2.51 -7.64
C MET A 52 1.78 -2.35 -8.12
N ILE A 53 2.69 -3.24 -7.73
CA ILE A 53 4.07 -3.28 -8.24
C ILE A 53 4.07 -3.71 -9.71
N GLU A 54 3.32 -4.75 -10.07
CA GLU A 54 3.18 -5.21 -11.47
C GLU A 54 2.62 -4.11 -12.37
N TRP A 55 1.72 -3.27 -11.86
CA TRP A 55 1.14 -2.14 -12.58
C TRP A 55 1.98 -0.86 -12.50
N ASN A 56 3.18 -0.93 -11.93
CA ASN A 56 4.09 0.21 -11.76
C ASN A 56 3.47 1.38 -10.96
N VAL A 57 2.53 1.09 -10.06
CA VAL A 57 1.95 2.06 -9.11
C VAL A 57 2.87 2.22 -7.89
N LEU A 58 3.53 1.13 -7.50
CA LEU A 58 4.50 1.10 -6.40
C LEU A 58 5.84 0.60 -6.91
N GLU A 59 6.92 1.15 -6.34
CA GLU A 59 8.28 0.70 -6.57
C GLU A 59 8.93 0.29 -5.25
N SER A 60 9.62 -0.86 -5.23
CA SER A 60 10.44 -1.27 -4.09
C SER A 60 11.73 -0.45 -4.07
N PHE A 61 11.91 0.44 -3.09
CA PHE A 61 13.09 1.32 -3.03
C PHE A 61 14.16 0.85 -2.03
N GLY A 62 13.84 -0.07 -1.12
CA GLY A 62 14.81 -0.50 -0.12
C GLY A 62 14.39 -1.72 0.69
N PHE A 63 15.39 -2.39 1.25
CA PHE A 63 15.22 -3.48 2.21
C PHE A 63 16.08 -3.21 3.44
N ASN A 64 15.46 -3.16 4.61
CA ASN A 64 16.16 -2.94 5.87
C ASN A 64 15.58 -3.86 6.96
N GLY A 65 16.45 -4.61 7.64
CA GLY A 65 16.06 -5.42 8.80
C GLY A 65 15.00 -6.50 8.53
N GLY A 66 14.89 -7.02 7.31
CA GLY A 66 13.84 -7.99 6.96
C GLY A 66 12.59 -7.38 6.33
N VAL A 67 12.50 -6.06 6.28
CA VAL A 67 11.34 -5.32 5.80
C VAL A 67 11.64 -4.68 4.44
N THR A 68 10.78 -4.96 3.46
CA THR A 68 10.78 -4.26 2.17
C THR A 68 9.97 -2.97 2.31
N TYR A 69 10.54 -1.90 1.78
CA TYR A 69 9.91 -0.60 1.72
C TYR A 69 9.60 -0.21 0.28
N TYR A 70 8.42 0.37 0.10
CA TYR A 70 7.85 0.78 -1.17
C TYR A 70 7.69 2.30 -1.19
N ILE A 71 7.88 2.89 -2.35
CA ILE A 71 7.45 4.26 -2.66
C ILE A 71 6.32 4.20 -3.67
N ARG A 72 5.47 5.22 -3.66
CA ARG A 72 4.52 5.41 -4.76
C ARG A 72 5.27 5.90 -5.98
N ASN A 73 5.03 5.28 -7.12
CA ASN A 73 5.51 5.79 -8.39
C ASN A 73 4.56 6.89 -8.88
N ASP A 74 5.07 8.13 -8.93
CA ASP A 74 4.35 9.30 -9.42
C ASP A 74 4.71 9.67 -10.87
N GLU A 75 5.45 8.83 -11.61
CA GLU A 75 5.90 9.12 -12.99
C GLU A 75 4.79 9.18 -14.06
N ASP A 76 3.50 9.16 -13.71
CA ASP A 76 2.39 9.28 -14.66
C ASP A 76 1.21 10.14 -14.15
N ILE A 77 1.50 11.38 -13.73
CA ILE A 77 0.52 12.48 -13.79
C ILE A 77 1.06 13.62 -14.66
N ASN A 78 1.54 13.30 -15.85
CA ASN A 78 1.67 14.29 -16.92
C ASN A 78 0.31 14.38 -17.64
N PRO A 79 -0.29 15.59 -17.78
CA PRO A 79 -1.46 15.78 -18.64
C PRO A 79 -1.17 15.56 -20.13
#